data_AF-A0AAU6ZZL3-F1
#
_entry.id   AF-A0AAU6ZZL3-F1
#
_cell.length_a   1.000
_cell.length_b   1.000
_cell.length_c   1.000
_cell.angle_alpha   90.00
_cell.angle_beta   90.00
_cell.angle_gamma   90.00
#
_symmetry.space_group_name_H-M   'P 1'
#
loop_
_entity.id
_entity.type
_entity.pdbx_description
1 polymer ?
#
loop_
_entity_poly.entity_id
_entity_poly.type
_entity_poly.pdbx_seq_one_letter_code
_entity_poly.pdbx_strand_id
1 'polypeptide(L)' 'MLDEIAEAHATAPAAVALAWLGSRPTVSAPIASARTVEQLTPLMASATLDLTSQELQDLTSASDAVRG' A
#
# COMPACT_ATOMS: atom_id res chain seq x y z
N MET A 1 -10.61 2.14 6.57
CA MET A 1 -9.37 1.33 6.71
C MET A 1 -8.26 1.76 5.75
N LEU A 2 -8.29 1.47 4.44
CA LEU A 2 -7.21 1.89 3.53
C LEU A 2 -6.99 3.41 3.54
N ASP A 3 -8.08 4.18 3.44
CA ASP A 3 -8.03 5.64 3.47
C ASP A 3 -7.60 6.18 4.84
N GLU A 4 -8.03 5.54 5.93
CA GLU A 4 -7.63 5.91 7.31
C GLU A 4 -6.13 5.72 7.54
N ILE A 5 -5.56 4.61 7.06
CA ILE A 5 -4.12 4.33 7.13
C ILE A 5 -3.37 5.36 6.27
N ALA A 6 -3.87 5.66 5.07
CA ALA A 6 -3.28 6.66 4.21
C ALA A 6 -3.25 8.04 4.88
N GLU A 7 -4.33 8.43 5.56
CA GLU A 7 -4.41 9.67 6.33
C GLU A 7 -3.45 9.67 7.52
N ALA A 8 -3.39 8.58 8.29
CA ALA A 8 -2.48 8.45 9.45
C ALA A 8 -1.00 8.58 9.06
N HIS A 9 -0.63 8.09 7.87
CA HIS A 9 0.73 8.19 7.33
C HIS A 9 0.94 9.42 6.43
N ALA A 10 -0.05 10.31 6.31
CA ALA A 10 -0.03 11.48 5.44
C ALA A 10 0.43 11.16 4.00
N THR A 11 -0.08 10.05 3.44
CA THR A 11 0.34 9.51 2.15
C THR A 11 -0.87 9.18 1.26
N ALA A 12 -0.61 8.78 0.03
CA ALA A 12 -1.67 8.37 -0.89
C ALA A 12 -2.13 6.93 -0.61
N PRO A 13 -3.42 6.59 -0.79
CA PRO A 13 -3.90 5.21 -0.69
C PRO A 13 -3.14 4.22 -1.58
N ALA A 14 -2.68 4.67 -2.75
CA ALA A 14 -1.84 3.87 -3.64
C ALA A 14 -0.49 3.48 -3.00
N ALA A 15 0.11 4.37 -2.21
CA ALA A 15 1.35 4.10 -1.51
C ALA A 15 1.15 2.99 -0.46
N VAL A 16 0.07 3.08 0.31
CA VAL A 16 -0.30 2.08 1.32
C VAL A 16 -0.54 0.71 0.68
N ALA A 17 -1.32 0.67 -0.41
CA ALA A 17 -1.60 -0.58 -1.10
C ALA A 17 -0.33 -1.24 -1.66
N LEU A 18 0.60 -0.44 -2.21
CA LEU A 18 1.87 -0.95 -2.73
C LEU A 18 2.82 -1.40 -1.60
N ALA A 19 2.90 -0.66 -0.50
CA ALA A 19 3.70 -1.05 0.66
C ALA A 19 3.21 -2.38 1.25
N TRP A 20 1.88 -2.53 1.40
CA TRP A 20 1.28 -3.81 1.80
C TRP A 20 1.56 -4.93 0.80
N LEU A 21 1.47 -4.67 -0.50
CA LEU A 21 1.78 -5.68 -1.51
C LEU A 21 3.26 -6.10 -1.43
N GLY A 22 4.16 -5.15 -1.18
CA GLY A 22 5.60 -5.40 -1.02
C GLY A 22 5.95 -6.15 0.26
N SER A 23 5.09 -6.10 1.28
CA SER A 23 5.28 -6.86 2.53
C SER A 23 4.86 -8.33 2.41
N ARG A 24 4.25 -8.75 1.29
CA ARG A 24 3.74 -10.12 1.13
C ARG A 24 4.89 -11.09 0.82
N PRO A 25 4.95 -12.26 1.48
CA PRO A 25 6.04 -13.23 1.27
C PRO A 25 6.20 -13.71 -0.18
N THR A 26 5.11 -13.72 -0.96
CA THR A 26 5.09 -14.18 -2.35
C THR A 26 5.36 -13.08 -3.37
N VAL A 27 5.58 -11.85 -2.93
CA VAL A 27 5.79 -10.69 -3.80
C VAL A 27 7.25 -10.24 -3.65
N SER A 28 8.03 -10.39 -4.71
CA SER A 28 9.42 -9.89 -4.70
C SER A 28 9.48 -8.36 -4.76
N ALA A 29 8.59 -7.75 -5.54
CA ALA A 29 8.44 -6.30 -5.65
C ALA A 29 7.09 -5.95 -6.28
N PRO A 30 6.37 -4.94 -5.77
CA PRO A 30 5.20 -4.37 -6.43
C PRO A 30 5.58 -3.71 -7.76
N ILE A 31 4.79 -3.94 -8.81
CA ILE A 31 4.92 -3.24 -10.09
C ILE A 31 3.78 -2.23 -10.20
N ALA A 32 4.13 -0.95 -10.34
CA ALA A 32 3.18 0.13 -10.52
C ALA A 32 3.51 0.97 -11.76
N SER A 33 2.47 1.54 -12.39
CA SER A 33 2.61 2.39 -13.57
C SER A 33 2.05 3.78 -13.29
N ALA A 34 2.78 4.81 -13.72
CA ALA A 34 2.35 6.20 -13.71
C ALA A 34 2.30 6.70 -15.16
N ARG A 35 1.23 7.44 -15.49
CA ARG A 35 1.06 8.09 -16.80
C ARG A 35 1.47 9.56 -16.80
N THR A 36 1.64 10.13 -15.61
CA THR A 36 2.13 11.50 -15.42
C THR A 36 3.17 11.54 -14.30
N VAL A 37 3.99 12.58 -14.27
CA VAL A 37 5.05 12.74 -13.25
C VAL A 37 4.43 12.93 -11.86
N GLU A 38 3.28 13.59 -11.78
CA GLU A 38 2.56 13.81 -10.53
C GLU A 38 2.08 12.50 -9.91
N GLN A 39 1.78 11.49 -10.74
CA GLN A 39 1.44 10.15 -10.27
C GLN A 39 2.67 9.36 -9.77
N LEU A 40 3.89 9.71 -10.20
CA LEU A 40 5.09 8.99 -9.78
C LEU A 40 5.39 9.18 -8.29
N THR A 41 5.28 10.41 -7.80
CA THR A 41 5.57 10.76 -6.40
C THR A 41 4.84 9.88 -5.38
N PRO A 42 3.49 9.72 -5.44
CA PRO A 42 2.78 8.86 -4.50
C PRO A 42 3.12 7.37 -4.66
N LEU A 43 3.55 6.91 -5.83
CA LEU A 43 4.01 5.51 -5.97
C LEU A 43 5.38 5.31 -5.33
N MET A 44 6.29 6.26 -5.48
CA MET A 44 7.62 6.19 -4.85
C MET A 44 7.55 6.22 -3.33
N ALA A 45 6.56 6.89 -2.75
CA ALA A 45 6.33 6.92 -1.31
C ALA A 45 6.11 5.52 -0.70
N SER A 46 5.66 4.52 -1.47
CA SER A 46 5.48 3.16 -0.97
C SER A 46 6.78 2.46 -0.61
N ALA A 47 7.90 2.87 -1.21
CA ALA A 47 9.20 2.21 -1.02
C ALA A 47 9.81 2.45 0.36
N THR A 48 9.35 3.49 1.05
CA THR A 48 9.85 3.91 2.38
C THR A 48 8.74 3.96 3.42
N LEU A 49 7.55 3.47 3.10
CA LEU A 49 6.41 3.47 3.99
C LEU A 49 6.42 2.22 4.86
N ASP A 50 6.64 2.41 6.16
CA ASP A 50 6.59 1.33 7.15
C ASP A 50 5.19 1.21 7.74
N LEU A 51 4.48 0.15 7.35
CA LEU A 51 3.18 -0.20 7.92
C LEU A 51 3.38 -1.01 9.21
N THR A 52 2.60 -0.68 10.23
CA THR A 52 2.58 -1.43 11.48
C THR A 52 2.02 -2.83 11.27
N SER A 53 2.35 -3.76 12.18
CA SER A 53 1.81 -5.12 12.14
C SER A 53 0.27 -5.14 12.13
N GLN A 54 -0.37 -4.22 12.88
CA GLN A 54 -1.82 -4.12 12.91
C GLN A 54 -2.38 -3.69 11.55
N GLU A 55 -1.82 -2.63 10.96
CA GLU A 55 -2.24 -2.14 9.63
C GLU A 55 -2.07 -3.21 8.56
N LEU A 56 -0.98 -3.97 8.60
CA LEU A 56 -0.76 -5.11 7.69
C LEU A 56 -1.81 -6.21 7.88
N GLN A 57 -2.19 -6.52 9.12
CA GLN A 57 -3.25 -7.50 9.41
C GLN A 57 -4.62 -7.03 8.92
N ASP A 58 -4.93 -5.76 9.14
CA ASP A 58 -6.18 -5.13 8.73
C ASP A 58 -6.31 -5.15 7.20
N LEU A 59 -5.26 -4.68 6.49
CA LEU A 59 -5.18 -4.71 5.02
C LEU A 59 -5.25 -6.12 4.43
N THR A 60 -4.65 -7.10 5.11
CA THR A 60 -4.76 -8.51 4.71
C THR A 60 -6.19 -9.01 4.84
N SER A 61 -6.82 -8.76 5.98
CA SER A 61 -8.19 -9.22 6.27
C SER A 61 -9.19 -8.64 5.28
N ALA A 62 -9.09 -7.35 4.95
CA ALA A 62 -9.96 -6.75 3.93
C ALA A 62 -9.69 -7.31 2.52
N SER A 63 -8.42 -7.55 2.16
CA SER A 63 -8.07 -8.12 0.85
C SER A 63 -8.62 -9.52 0.66
N ASP A 64 -8.58 -10.34 1.72
CA ASP A 64 -9.12 -11.70 1.70
C ASP A 64 -10.66 -11.69 1.65
N ALA A 65 -11.30 -10.75 2.36
CA ALA A 65 -12.75 -10.59 2.35
C ALA A 65 -13.31 -10.21 0.96
N VAL A 66 -12.54 -9.50 0.12
CA VAL A 66 -12.95 -9.15 -1.26
C VAL A 66 -12.80 -10.33 -2.23
N ARG A 67 -12.01 -11.36 -1.88
CA ARG A 67 -11.78 -12.54 -2.72
C ARG A 67 -12.77 -13.69 -2.48
N GLY A 68 -13.49 -13.68 -1.36
CA GLY A 68 -14.55 -14.64 -1.03
C GLY A 68 -15.91 -14.21 -1.55
#